data_AF-A0A3D0C651-F1
#
_entry.id   AF-A0A3D0C651-F1
#
_cell.length_a   1.000
_cell.length_b   1.000
_cell.length_c   1.000
_cell.angle_alpha   90.00
_cell.angle_beta   90.00
_cell.angle_gamma   90.00
#
_symmetry.space_group_name_H-M   'P 1'
#
loop_
_entity.id
_entity.type
_entity.pdbx_description
1 polymer ?
#
loop_
_entity_poly.entity_id
_entity_poly.type
_entity_poly.pdbx_seq_one_letter_code
_entity_poly.pdbx_strand_id
1 'polypeptide(L)'
;MGLKKFIEDIEPHFEKGGKQEKWFALYEAVATGLFTPGYVNKGRTHVRDSIDLKRIMITVWLAVFPAMFFGMYNIGYQAVDALAAGYALPQSWQVDLFSLLGGSLTASSGTFDMMFYGAMFFLPIYAVTFIVGGFWEVLFAAVRKHEVNEGFFVSSILFALILPASIPLWQVAIGITFGIVIAKEIFGGTGKNFLNPALAGRAFLF
;
A
#
# COMPACT_ATOMS: atom_id res chain seq x y z
N MET A 1 15.53 21.75 10.66
CA MET A 1 16.83 21.04 10.66
C MET A 1 16.96 19.93 11.71
N GLY A 2 16.04 19.77 12.68
CA GLY A 2 16.18 18.75 13.74
C GLY A 2 15.96 17.30 13.29
N LEU A 3 14.91 17.03 12.50
CA LEU A 3 14.55 15.67 12.08
C LEU A 3 15.57 15.03 11.12
N LYS A 4 16.14 15.83 10.22
CA LYS A 4 17.18 15.36 9.28
C LYS A 4 18.46 14.96 10.02
N LYS A 5 18.93 15.83 10.91
CA LYS A 5 20.12 15.60 11.72
C LYS A 5 19.96 14.40 12.67
N PHE A 6 18.77 14.24 13.26
CA PHE A 6 18.45 13.09 14.10
C PHE A 6 18.52 11.75 13.33
N ILE A 7 18.03 11.71 12.09
CA ILE A 7 18.13 10.51 11.24
C ILE A 7 19.60 10.25 10.89
N GLU A 8 20.34 11.27 10.41
CA GLU A 8 21.77 11.18 10.07
C GLU A 8 22.65 10.75 11.27
N ASP A 9 22.34 11.17 12.50
CA ASP A 9 23.09 10.81 13.71
C ASP A 9 22.90 9.32 14.10
N ILE A 10 21.80 8.67 13.67
CA ILE A 10 21.53 7.26 13.96
C ILE A 10 22.05 6.35 12.83
N GLU A 11 22.23 6.88 11.61
CA GLU A 11 22.78 6.18 10.43
C GLU A 11 23.98 5.25 10.73
N PRO A 12 25.01 5.66 11.50
CA PRO A 12 26.19 4.82 11.74
C PRO A 12 25.89 3.53 12.53
N HIS A 13 24.75 3.47 13.23
CA HIS A 13 24.33 2.26 13.95
C HIS A 13 23.71 1.21 13.04
N PHE A 14 23.27 1.61 11.85
CA PHE A 14 22.62 0.77 10.84
C PHE A 14 23.56 0.41 9.68
N GLU A 15 24.65 1.16 9.44
CA GLU A 15 25.67 0.82 8.43
C GLU A 15 26.42 -0.50 8.74
N LYS A 16 27.16 -1.03 7.74
CA LYS A 16 27.92 -2.29 7.86
C LYS A 16 28.89 -2.24 9.03
N GLY A 17 28.68 -3.12 10.02
CA GLY A 17 29.46 -3.16 11.27
C GLY A 17 28.79 -2.48 12.49
N GLY A 18 27.62 -1.85 12.30
CA GLY A 18 26.79 -1.30 13.38
C GLY A 18 25.96 -2.37 14.10
N LYS A 19 25.59 -2.11 15.37
CA LYS A 19 24.80 -3.05 16.20
C LYS A 19 23.43 -3.41 15.58
N GLN A 20 22.88 -2.55 14.72
CA GLN A 20 21.56 -2.70 14.13
C GLN A 20 21.61 -2.90 12.60
N GLU A 21 22.72 -3.41 12.05
CA GLU A 21 22.89 -3.68 10.60
C GLU A 21 21.70 -4.42 9.96
N LYS A 22 21.06 -5.34 10.70
CA LYS A 22 19.88 -6.10 10.22
C LYS A 22 18.65 -5.23 9.91
N TRP A 23 18.56 -4.05 10.53
CA TRP A 23 17.45 -3.11 10.38
C TRP A 23 17.76 -1.96 9.41
N PHE A 24 18.92 -2.00 8.75
CA PHE A 24 19.33 -1.00 7.77
C PHE A 24 18.24 -0.72 6.73
N ALA A 25 17.65 -1.79 6.18
CA ALA A 25 16.62 -1.68 5.15
C ALA A 25 15.36 -0.92 5.63
N LEU A 26 15.00 -1.04 6.92
CA LEU A 26 13.86 -0.32 7.50
C LEU A 26 14.23 1.15 7.77
N TYR A 27 15.43 1.40 8.30
CA TYR A 27 15.95 2.76 8.50
C TYR A 27 16.02 3.52 7.18
N GLU A 28 16.58 2.90 6.14
CA GLU A 28 16.69 3.48 4.80
C GLU A 28 15.33 3.76 4.17
N ALA A 29 14.36 2.85 4.28
CA ALA A 29 13.01 3.08 3.78
C ALA A 29 12.35 4.32 4.42
N VAL A 30 12.54 4.50 5.74
CA VAL A 30 12.01 5.67 6.48
C VAL A 30 12.79 6.94 6.13
N ALA A 31 14.13 6.88 6.13
CA ALA A 31 15.01 8.01 5.84
C ALA A 31 14.78 8.54 4.42
N THR A 32 14.75 7.64 3.44
CA THR A 32 14.48 7.99 2.03
C THR A 32 13.03 8.43 1.86
N GLY A 33 12.08 7.89 2.63
CA GLY A 33 10.68 8.33 2.61
C GLY A 33 10.51 9.79 3.03
N LEU A 34 11.30 10.26 4.00
CA LEU A 34 11.23 11.62 4.53
C LEU A 34 12.20 12.61 3.83
N PHE A 35 13.31 12.12 3.29
CA PHE A 35 14.38 12.95 2.73
C PHE A 35 14.88 12.43 1.38
N THR A 36 15.14 13.34 0.45
CA THR A 36 15.75 13.00 -0.84
C THR A 36 17.23 12.63 -0.63
N PRO A 37 17.71 11.48 -1.14
CA PRO A 37 19.12 11.14 -1.08
C PRO A 37 19.96 12.15 -1.87
N GLY A 38 21.05 12.63 -1.26
CA GLY A 38 21.94 13.65 -1.82
C GLY A 38 22.97 13.14 -2.83
N TYR A 39 22.83 11.90 -3.31
CA TYR A 39 23.81 11.31 -4.21
C TYR A 39 23.70 11.93 -5.61
N VAL A 40 24.72 12.70 -6.00
CA VAL A 40 24.89 13.17 -7.37
C VAL A 40 25.87 12.28 -8.11
N ASN A 41 25.55 11.96 -9.35
CA ASN A 41 26.40 11.11 -10.17
C ASN A 41 27.69 11.86 -10.55
N LYS A 42 28.84 11.42 -10.02
CA LYS A 42 30.16 12.04 -10.24
C LYS A 42 30.90 11.51 -11.48
N GLY A 43 30.38 10.47 -12.14
CA GLY A 43 31.03 9.80 -13.28
C GLY A 43 30.62 10.30 -14.68
N ARG A 44 31.32 9.82 -15.71
CA ARG A 44 30.89 9.91 -17.11
C ARG A 44 29.87 8.80 -17.38
N THR A 45 28.58 9.14 -17.35
CA THR A 45 27.50 8.23 -17.76
C THR A 45 27.03 8.55 -19.18
N HIS A 46 26.59 7.52 -19.90
CA HIS A 46 26.10 7.65 -21.28
C HIS A 46 24.81 8.48 -21.37
N VAL A 47 23.93 8.35 -20.37
CA VAL A 47 22.70 9.14 -20.22
C VAL A 47 22.60 9.63 -18.78
N ARG A 48 22.14 10.86 -18.59
CA ARG A 48 21.80 11.43 -17.29
C ARG A 48 20.31 11.74 -17.32
N ASP A 49 19.54 10.96 -16.57
CA ASP A 49 18.10 11.17 -16.39
C ASP A 49 17.86 11.68 -14.97
N SER A 50 16.82 12.50 -14.81
CA SER A 50 16.31 12.98 -13.52
C SER A 50 15.16 12.10 -12.98
N ILE A 51 14.75 11.10 -13.76
CA ILE A 51 13.69 10.15 -13.40
C ILE A 51 14.30 8.97 -12.64
N ASP A 52 13.99 8.89 -11.35
CA ASP A 52 14.29 7.75 -10.49
C ASP A 52 13.09 6.81 -10.38
N LEU A 53 13.35 5.51 -10.16
CA LEU A 53 12.29 4.48 -9.96
C LEU A 53 11.31 4.89 -8.86
N LYS A 54 11.82 5.42 -7.75
CA LYS A 54 11.04 5.98 -6.65
C LYS A 54 10.03 7.04 -7.11
N ARG A 55 10.47 8.00 -7.93
CA ARG A 55 9.60 9.07 -8.46
C ARG A 55 8.50 8.51 -9.35
N ILE A 56 8.85 7.55 -10.22
CA ILE A 56 7.85 6.89 -11.07
C ILE A 56 6.81 6.17 -10.21
N MET A 57 7.23 5.38 -9.21
CA MET A 57 6.33 4.60 -8.37
C MET A 57 5.36 5.48 -7.58
N ILE A 58 5.83 6.58 -6.98
CA ILE A 58 4.96 7.53 -6.27
C ILE A 58 3.99 8.21 -7.24
N THR A 59 4.44 8.56 -8.45
CA THR A 59 3.58 9.17 -9.47
C THR A 59 2.46 8.22 -9.89
N VAL A 60 2.77 6.94 -10.09
CA VAL A 60 1.77 5.90 -10.42
C VAL A 60 0.80 5.71 -9.24
N TRP A 61 1.31 5.64 -8.02
CA TRP A 61 0.48 5.52 -6.81
C TRP A 61 -0.52 6.68 -6.69
N LEU A 62 -0.06 7.92 -6.92
CA LEU A 62 -0.93 9.10 -6.92
C LEU A 62 -1.91 9.11 -8.11
N ALA A 63 -1.49 8.66 -9.29
CA ALA A 63 -2.34 8.57 -10.46
C ALA A 63 -3.51 7.57 -10.31
N VAL A 64 -3.42 6.65 -9.36
CA VAL A 64 -4.48 5.69 -9.02
C VAL A 64 -5.54 6.31 -8.08
N PHE A 65 -5.26 7.44 -7.42
CA PHE A 65 -6.19 8.05 -6.46
C PHE A 65 -7.55 8.43 -7.03
N PRO A 66 -7.68 8.98 -8.26
CA PRO A 66 -8.98 9.24 -8.85
C PRO A 66 -9.85 7.98 -8.96
N ALA A 67 -9.26 6.84 -9.35
CA ALA A 67 -9.96 5.56 -9.42
C ALA A 67 -10.31 5.03 -8.03
N MET A 68 -9.42 5.21 -7.04
CA MET A 68 -9.67 4.87 -5.65
C MET A 68 -10.86 5.65 -5.06
N PHE A 69 -10.89 6.98 -5.23
CA PHE A 69 -11.99 7.81 -4.75
C PHE A 69 -13.30 7.48 -5.46
N PHE A 70 -13.26 7.24 -6.77
CA PHE A 70 -14.44 6.78 -7.51
C PHE A 70 -14.95 5.44 -6.99
N GLY A 71 -14.05 4.49 -6.68
CA GLY A 71 -14.40 3.21 -6.08
C GLY A 71 -15.10 3.36 -4.72
N MET A 72 -14.56 4.21 -3.84
CA MET A 72 -15.18 4.53 -2.54
C MET A 72 -16.58 5.13 -2.73
N TYR A 73 -16.70 6.14 -3.60
CA TYR A 73 -17.99 6.76 -3.92
C TYR A 73 -18.99 5.73 -4.47
N ASN A 74 -18.56 4.87 -5.40
CA ASN A 74 -19.43 3.90 -6.06
C ASN A 74 -20.01 2.85 -5.09
N ILE A 75 -19.25 2.44 -4.07
CA ILE A 75 -19.75 1.57 -3.00
C ILE A 75 -20.88 2.27 -2.23
N GLY A 76 -20.69 3.55 -1.88
CA GLY A 76 -21.73 4.34 -1.20
C GLY A 76 -22.95 4.60 -2.07
N TYR A 77 -22.74 4.90 -3.35
CA TYR A 77 -23.82 5.12 -4.32
C TYR A 77 -24.71 3.87 -4.44
N GLN A 78 -24.11 2.68 -4.59
CA GLN A 78 -24.86 1.42 -4.63
C GLN A 78 -25.60 1.13 -3.31
N ALA A 79 -25.02 1.51 -2.17
CA ALA A 79 -25.70 1.37 -0.87
C ALA A 79 -26.90 2.31 -0.73
N VAL A 80 -26.81 3.55 -1.23
CA VAL A 80 -27.94 4.50 -1.26
C VAL A 80 -29.04 4.02 -2.21
N ASP A 81 -28.69 3.54 -3.40
CA ASP A 81 -29.66 2.98 -4.35
C ASP A 81 -30.38 1.76 -3.75
N ALA A 82 -29.67 0.90 -3.01
CA ALA A 82 -30.27 -0.23 -2.31
C ALA A 82 -31.23 0.22 -1.19
N LEU A 83 -30.87 1.27 -0.43
CA LEU A 83 -31.75 1.88 0.57
C LEU A 83 -33.00 2.50 -0.06
N ALA A 84 -32.86 3.17 -1.20
CA ALA A 84 -33.98 3.74 -1.94
C ALA A 84 -34.93 2.65 -2.47
N ALA A 85 -34.41 1.48 -2.82
CA ALA A 85 -35.19 0.30 -3.18
C ALA A 85 -35.84 -0.42 -1.97
N GLY A 86 -35.62 0.08 -0.73
CA GLY A 86 -36.23 -0.45 0.49
C GLY A 86 -35.43 -1.56 1.19
N TYR A 87 -34.20 -1.83 0.75
CA TYR A 87 -33.31 -2.77 1.45
C TYR A 87 -32.67 -2.11 2.67
N ALA A 88 -32.39 -2.91 3.70
CA ALA A 88 -31.61 -2.45 4.86
C ALA A 88 -30.11 -2.52 4.59
N LEU A 89 -29.33 -1.70 5.30
CA LEU A 89 -27.88 -1.82 5.31
C LEU A 89 -27.46 -3.19 5.88
N PRO A 90 -26.39 -3.81 5.36
CA PRO A 90 -25.89 -5.06 5.90
C PRO A 90 -25.41 -4.88 7.35
N GLN A 91 -25.69 -5.87 8.20
CA GLN A 91 -25.15 -5.94 9.56
C GLN A 91 -23.69 -6.38 9.49
N SER A 92 -22.79 -5.42 9.26
CA SER A 92 -21.36 -5.66 9.22
C SER A 92 -20.63 -4.62 10.06
N TRP A 93 -19.49 -5.03 10.64
CA TRP A 93 -18.71 -4.16 11.52
C TRP A 93 -18.24 -2.88 10.81
N GLN A 94 -18.10 -2.89 9.48
CA GLN A 94 -17.79 -1.70 8.69
C GLN A 94 -18.91 -0.65 8.76
N VAL A 95 -20.17 -1.11 8.72
CA VAL A 95 -21.35 -0.24 8.85
C VAL A 95 -21.51 0.22 10.30
N ASP A 96 -21.25 -0.65 11.27
CA ASP A 96 -21.26 -0.28 12.68
C ASP A 96 -20.21 0.81 12.95
N LEU A 97 -19.00 0.66 12.41
CA LEU A 97 -17.92 1.64 12.54
C LEU A 97 -18.27 2.95 11.82
N PHE A 98 -18.91 2.89 10.65
CA PHE A 98 -19.44 4.09 9.97
C PHE A 98 -20.45 4.84 10.86
N SER A 99 -21.40 4.13 11.47
CA SER A 99 -22.40 4.74 12.36
C SER A 99 -21.79 5.28 13.65
N LEU A 100 -20.79 4.61 14.22
CA LEU A 100 -20.05 5.04 15.40
C LEU A 100 -19.31 6.36 15.16
N LEU A 101 -18.73 6.52 13.97
CA LEU A 101 -18.02 7.74 13.57
C LEU A 101 -18.96 8.89 13.17
N GLY A 102 -20.27 8.72 13.38
CA GLY A 102 -21.28 9.75 13.10
C GLY A 102 -21.76 9.77 11.64
N GLY A 103 -21.40 8.76 10.84
CA GLY A 103 -21.92 8.60 9.48
C GLY A 103 -23.37 8.15 9.50
N SER A 104 -24.22 8.81 8.69
CA SER A 104 -25.59 8.37 8.44
C SER A 104 -25.84 8.30 6.95
N LEU A 105 -26.36 7.15 6.49
CA LEU A 105 -26.71 6.95 5.09
C LEU A 105 -28.23 6.94 4.96
N THR A 106 -28.75 7.82 4.11
CA THR A 106 -30.17 7.97 3.78
C THR A 106 -30.33 8.01 2.27
N ALA A 107 -31.56 7.84 1.77
CA ALA A 107 -31.86 7.87 0.34
C ALA A 107 -31.48 9.19 -0.37
N SER A 108 -31.22 10.27 0.39
CA SER A 108 -30.80 11.58 -0.10
C SER A 108 -29.44 12.02 0.45
N SER A 109 -28.59 11.08 0.87
CA SER A 109 -27.26 11.42 1.39
C SER A 109 -26.38 12.11 0.35
N GLY A 110 -25.49 13.00 0.82
CA GLY A 110 -24.57 13.72 -0.05
C GLY A 110 -23.42 12.84 -0.53
N THR A 111 -22.70 13.32 -1.54
CA THR A 111 -21.51 12.65 -2.12
C THR A 111 -20.44 12.34 -1.06
N PHE A 112 -20.30 13.20 -0.05
CA PHE A 112 -19.34 13.00 1.04
C PHE A 112 -19.69 11.79 1.92
N ASP A 113 -20.97 11.63 2.30
CA ASP A 113 -21.42 10.50 3.12
C ASP A 113 -21.28 9.17 2.36
N MET A 114 -21.59 9.18 1.06
CA MET A 114 -21.40 8.03 0.17
C MET A 114 -19.92 7.62 0.12
N MET A 115 -19.02 8.59 -0.07
CA MET A 115 -17.58 8.33 -0.09
C MET A 115 -17.06 7.86 1.28
N PHE A 116 -17.56 8.44 2.37
CA PHE A 116 -17.18 8.05 3.72
C PHE A 116 -17.61 6.62 4.05
N TYR A 117 -18.81 6.22 3.63
CA TYR A 117 -19.29 4.84 3.74
C TYR A 117 -18.39 3.86 2.98
N GLY A 118 -18.08 4.14 1.71
CA GLY A 118 -17.19 3.30 0.92
C GLY A 118 -15.76 3.23 1.46
N ALA A 119 -15.27 4.31 2.08
CA ALA A 119 -13.96 4.33 2.73
C ALA A 119 -13.88 3.33 3.88
N MET A 120 -14.97 3.07 4.61
CA MET A 120 -14.99 2.08 5.70
C MET A 120 -14.83 0.63 5.21
N PHE A 121 -15.13 0.36 3.94
CA PHE A 121 -14.87 -0.95 3.32
C PHE A 121 -13.47 -1.02 2.72
N PHE A 122 -13.04 0.01 2.01
CA PHE A 122 -11.75 0.00 1.31
C PHE A 122 -10.55 0.17 2.25
N LEU A 123 -10.60 1.11 3.20
CA LEU A 123 -9.44 1.43 4.04
C LEU A 123 -8.94 0.23 4.86
N PRO A 124 -9.80 -0.62 5.47
CA PRO A 124 -9.33 -1.82 6.15
C PRO A 124 -8.64 -2.82 5.22
N ILE A 125 -9.16 -3.01 4.00
CA ILE A 125 -8.54 -3.90 2.99
C ILE A 125 -7.15 -3.38 2.62
N TYR A 126 -7.06 -2.08 2.34
CA TYR A 126 -5.78 -1.43 2.01
C TYR A 126 -4.79 -1.51 3.19
N ALA A 127 -5.25 -1.25 4.42
CA ALA A 127 -4.42 -1.33 5.62
C ALA A 127 -3.87 -2.74 5.84
N VAL A 128 -4.70 -3.79 5.73
CA VAL A 128 -4.26 -5.18 5.87
C VAL A 128 -3.26 -5.55 4.77
N THR A 129 -3.55 -5.17 3.52
CA THR A 129 -2.65 -5.40 2.39
C THR A 129 -1.29 -4.76 2.63
N PHE A 130 -1.28 -3.50 3.07
CA PHE A 130 -0.06 -2.73 3.30
C PHE A 130 0.76 -3.29 4.47
N ILE A 131 0.11 -3.62 5.60
CA ILE A 131 0.78 -4.15 6.80
C ILE A 131 1.36 -5.53 6.54
N VAL A 132 0.54 -6.48 6.05
CA VAL A 132 0.97 -7.87 5.83
C VAL A 132 1.97 -7.95 4.70
N GLY A 133 1.71 -7.22 3.61
CA GLY A 133 2.61 -7.22 2.47
C GLY A 133 3.95 -6.54 2.78
N GLY A 134 3.91 -5.39 3.44
CA GLY A 134 5.11 -4.66 3.85
C GLY A 134 5.94 -5.44 4.86
N PHE A 135 5.30 -6.19 5.77
CA PHE A 135 5.98 -7.10 6.68
C PHE A 135 6.83 -8.14 5.93
N TRP A 136 6.25 -8.82 4.92
CA TRP A 136 6.99 -9.80 4.15
C TRP A 136 8.12 -9.17 3.33
N GLU A 137 7.87 -8.02 2.71
CA GLU A 137 8.88 -7.33 1.92
C GLU A 137 10.08 -6.89 2.78
N VAL A 138 9.83 -6.32 3.96
CA VAL A 138 10.88 -5.94 4.92
C VAL A 138 11.61 -7.19 5.43
N LEU A 139 10.90 -8.27 5.72
CA LEU A 139 11.50 -9.52 6.17
C LEU A 139 12.45 -10.10 5.11
N PHE A 140 12.03 -10.19 3.86
CA PHE A 140 12.87 -10.70 2.78
C PHE A 140 14.04 -9.77 2.46
N ALA A 141 13.84 -8.45 2.50
CA ALA A 141 14.90 -7.47 2.37
C ALA A 141 15.96 -7.61 3.47
N ALA A 142 15.56 -7.79 4.72
CA ALA A 142 16.46 -8.01 5.84
C ALA A 142 17.23 -9.35 5.72
N VAL A 143 16.58 -10.42 5.26
CA VAL A 143 17.21 -11.74 5.05
C VAL A 143 18.21 -11.71 3.87
N ARG A 144 17.87 -11.00 2.79
CA ARG A 144 18.68 -10.92 1.57
C ARG A 144 19.69 -9.77 1.57
N LYS A 145 19.66 -8.91 2.59
CA LYS A 145 20.52 -7.71 2.73
C LYS A 145 20.46 -6.79 1.51
N HIS A 146 19.26 -6.55 0.98
CA HIS A 146 19.02 -5.55 -0.05
C HIS A 146 18.08 -4.45 0.47
N GLU A 147 18.05 -3.33 -0.22
CA GLU A 147 17.19 -2.18 0.09
C GLU A 147 15.70 -2.53 -0.13
N VAL A 148 14.80 -1.86 0.59
CA VAL A 148 13.35 -2.02 0.38
C VAL A 148 12.95 -1.22 -0.86
N ASN A 149 12.31 -1.87 -1.83
CA ASN A 149 11.90 -1.21 -3.05
C ASN A 149 10.50 -0.60 -2.92
N GLU A 150 10.31 0.61 -3.44
CA GLU A 150 9.02 1.30 -3.39
C GLU A 150 7.93 0.69 -4.27
N GLY A 151 8.27 -0.26 -5.15
CA GLY A 151 7.30 -0.99 -5.96
C GLY A 151 6.21 -1.68 -5.15
N PHE A 152 6.42 -1.90 -3.84
CA PHE A 152 5.37 -2.38 -2.94
C PHE A 152 4.19 -1.42 -2.80
N PHE A 153 4.43 -0.10 -2.73
CA PHE A 153 3.37 0.89 -2.56
C PHE A 153 2.36 0.83 -3.70
N VAL A 154 2.86 0.62 -4.92
CA VAL A 154 2.00 0.44 -6.09
C VAL A 154 1.29 -0.92 -6.05
N SER A 155 1.99 -1.99 -5.69
CA SER A 155 1.40 -3.34 -5.64
C SER A 155 0.29 -3.45 -4.59
N SER A 156 0.45 -2.80 -3.44
CA SER A 156 -0.53 -2.82 -2.34
C SER A 156 -1.82 -2.08 -2.68
N ILE A 157 -1.73 -0.88 -3.28
CA ILE A 157 -2.94 -0.15 -3.71
C ILE A 157 -3.65 -0.87 -4.85
N LEU A 158 -2.91 -1.43 -5.81
CA LEU A 158 -3.49 -2.17 -6.93
C LEU A 158 -4.17 -3.45 -6.44
N PHE A 159 -3.54 -4.20 -5.53
CA PHE A 159 -4.15 -5.39 -4.94
C PHE A 159 -5.44 -5.07 -4.18
N ALA A 160 -5.46 -3.99 -3.39
CA ALA A 160 -6.65 -3.59 -2.66
C ALA A 160 -7.81 -3.19 -3.60
N LEU A 161 -7.51 -2.54 -4.74
CA LEU A 161 -8.52 -2.07 -5.69
C LEU A 161 -9.10 -3.17 -6.60
N ILE A 162 -8.37 -4.28 -6.79
CA ILE A 162 -8.84 -5.38 -7.63
C ILE A 162 -9.66 -6.42 -6.85
N LEU A 163 -9.81 -6.28 -5.53
CA LEU A 163 -10.60 -7.19 -4.71
C LEU A 163 -12.03 -6.67 -4.46
N PRO A 164 -13.01 -7.55 -4.23
CA PRO A 164 -14.34 -7.14 -3.81
C PRO A 164 -14.30 -6.43 -2.45
N ALA A 165 -15.13 -5.40 -2.28
CA ALA A 165 -15.22 -4.64 -1.02
C ALA A 165 -15.72 -5.47 0.19
N SER A 166 -16.40 -6.58 -0.06
CA SER A 166 -16.93 -7.50 0.95
C SER A 166 -15.98 -8.64 1.32
N ILE A 167 -14.77 -8.68 0.76
CA ILE A 167 -13.83 -9.77 1.00
C ILE A 167 -13.41 -9.79 2.50
N PRO A 168 -13.40 -10.97 3.16
CA PRO A 168 -12.88 -11.09 4.51
C PRO A 168 -11.40 -10.67 4.61
N LEU A 169 -11.05 -9.91 5.65
CA LEU A 169 -9.69 -9.37 5.83
C LEU A 169 -8.60 -10.44 5.90
N TRP A 170 -8.90 -11.64 6.42
CA TRP A 170 -7.93 -12.74 6.46
C TRP A 170 -7.61 -13.27 5.06
N GLN A 171 -8.57 -13.27 4.12
CA GLN A 171 -8.31 -13.66 2.73
C GLN A 171 -7.38 -12.64 2.07
N VAL A 172 -7.60 -11.34 2.31
CA VAL A 172 -6.69 -10.28 1.85
C VAL A 172 -5.26 -10.55 2.32
N ALA A 173 -5.08 -10.88 3.61
CA ALA A 173 -3.78 -11.16 4.20
C ALA A 173 -3.07 -12.37 3.56
N ILE A 174 -3.78 -13.48 3.33
CA ILE A 174 -3.18 -14.67 2.71
C ILE A 174 -2.91 -14.42 1.21
N GLY A 175 -3.81 -13.73 0.51
CA GLY A 175 -3.64 -13.42 -0.91
C GLY A 175 -2.44 -12.52 -1.19
N ILE A 176 -2.27 -11.45 -0.39
CA ILE A 176 -1.08 -10.60 -0.52
C ILE A 176 0.20 -11.35 -0.13
N THR A 177 0.12 -12.23 0.88
CA THR A 177 1.26 -13.09 1.28
C THR A 177 1.68 -13.97 0.11
N PHE A 178 0.74 -14.63 -0.56
CA PHE A 178 1.05 -15.45 -1.74
C PHE A 178 1.65 -14.61 -2.87
N GLY A 179 1.04 -13.47 -3.19
CA GLY A 179 1.52 -12.56 -4.23
C GLY A 179 2.94 -12.05 -3.98
N ILE A 180 3.27 -11.63 -2.77
CA ILE A 180 4.61 -11.12 -2.48
C ILE A 180 5.61 -12.25 -2.33
N VAL A 181 5.33 -13.24 -1.47
CA VAL A 181 6.31 -14.28 -1.17
C VAL A 181 6.56 -15.14 -2.42
N ILE A 182 5.49 -15.69 -3.01
CA ILE A 182 5.63 -16.66 -4.09
C ILE A 182 5.97 -15.97 -5.40
N ALA A 183 5.24 -14.91 -5.76
CA ALA A 183 5.38 -14.32 -7.09
C ALA A 183 6.47 -13.25 -7.22
N LYS A 184 6.95 -12.68 -6.12
CA LYS A 184 7.98 -11.62 -6.14
C LYS A 184 9.27 -12.03 -5.42
N GLU A 185 9.20 -12.35 -4.14
CA GLU A 185 10.39 -12.50 -3.28
C GLU A 185 11.16 -13.81 -3.52
N ILE A 186 10.47 -14.92 -3.84
CA ILE A 186 11.13 -16.19 -4.22
C ILE A 186 12.02 -16.00 -5.45
N PHE A 187 11.63 -15.13 -6.38
CA PHE A 187 12.38 -14.85 -7.61
C PHE A 187 13.46 -13.78 -7.43
N GLY A 188 13.66 -13.29 -6.20
CA GLY A 188 14.70 -12.33 -5.86
C GLY A 188 14.28 -10.87 -5.95
N GLY A 189 12.97 -10.59 -5.83
CA GLY A 189 12.44 -9.24 -5.58
C GLY A 189 12.04 -8.45 -6.83
N THR A 190 11.90 -7.13 -6.66
CA THR A 190 11.46 -6.21 -7.72
C THR A 190 12.41 -6.24 -8.93
N GLY A 191 11.84 -6.41 -10.12
CA GLY A 191 12.59 -6.45 -11.38
C GLY A 191 13.02 -7.85 -11.83
N LYS A 192 12.85 -8.87 -10.97
CA LYS A 192 13.04 -10.30 -11.31
C LYS A 192 11.73 -11.09 -11.28
N ASN A 193 10.63 -10.46 -10.90
CA ASN A 193 9.31 -11.06 -10.88
C ASN A 193 8.83 -11.34 -12.31
N PHE A 194 8.61 -12.62 -12.62
CA PHE A 194 8.16 -13.05 -13.95
C PHE A 194 6.66 -12.75 -14.20
N LEU A 195 5.90 -12.48 -13.14
CA LEU A 195 4.48 -12.15 -13.20
C LEU A 195 4.12 -11.01 -12.24
N ASN A 196 2.93 -10.42 -12.43
CA ASN A 196 2.43 -9.34 -11.58
C ASN A 196 2.02 -9.88 -10.19
N PRO A 197 2.68 -9.45 -9.09
CA PRO A 197 2.42 -9.96 -7.74
C PRO A 197 0.97 -9.74 -7.26
N ALA A 198 0.37 -8.60 -7.59
CA ALA A 198 -1.01 -8.30 -7.20
C ALA A 198 -2.01 -9.22 -7.93
N LEU A 199 -1.78 -9.45 -9.23
CA LEU A 199 -2.64 -10.36 -10.00
C LEU A 199 -2.45 -11.81 -9.58
N ALA A 200 -1.23 -12.24 -9.23
CA ALA A 200 -0.98 -13.56 -8.66
C ALA A 200 -1.72 -13.77 -7.34
N GLY A 201 -1.65 -12.79 -6.44
CA GLY A 201 -2.39 -12.83 -5.19
C GLY A 201 -3.90 -12.93 -5.43
N ARG A 202 -4.44 -12.19 -6.41
CA ARG A 202 -5.86 -12.27 -6.77
C ARG A 202 -6.21 -13.64 -7.34
N ALA A 203 -5.40 -14.16 -8.25
CA ALA A 203 -5.60 -15.48 -8.85
C ALA A 203 -5.45 -16.64 -7.83
N PHE A 204 -4.79 -16.41 -6.70
CA PHE A 204 -4.73 -17.38 -5.61
C PHE A 204 -6.01 -17.37 -4.74
N LEU A 205 -6.70 -16.24 -4.65
CA LEU A 205 -7.91 -16.10 -3.83
C LEU A 205 -9.19 -16.60 -4.50
N PHE A 206 -9.19 -16.75 -5.83
CA PHE A 206 -10.32 -17.19 -6.66
C PHE A 206 -9.96 -18.45 -7.42
#